data_AF-A0A0M9BK33-F1
#
_entry.id   AF-A0A0M9BK33-F1
#
_cell.length_a   1.000
_cell.length_b   1.000
_cell.length_c   1.000
_cell.angle_alpha   90.00
_cell.angle_beta   90.00
_cell.angle_gamma   90.00
#
_symmetry.space_group_name_H-M   'P 1'
#
loop_
_entity.id
_entity.type
_entity.pdbx_description
1 polymer ?
#
loop_
_entity_poly.entity_id
_entity_poly.type
_entity_poly.pdbx_seq_one_letter_code
_entity_poly.pdbx_strand_id
1 'polypeptide(L)'
;MSTQEKAILADAEQFAHKYILDNYGLEVDFTEHKFTPVDLDKSVGIHGHVKGDDDQKVFVLVKYDPLKVETLSLPEGTEKK
;
A
#
# COMPACT_ATOMS: atom_id res chain seq x y z
N MET A 1 0.63 -18.24 1.35
CA MET A 1 1.83 -17.38 1.31
C MET A 1 3.00 -18.07 1.99
N SER A 2 4.12 -18.10 1.30
CA SER A 2 5.45 -18.48 1.80
C SER A 2 5.98 -17.47 2.82
N THR A 3 7.04 -17.85 3.56
CA THR A 3 7.75 -16.95 4.50
C THR A 3 8.30 -15.71 3.79
N GLN A 4 8.79 -15.88 2.56
CA GLN A 4 9.32 -14.79 1.75
C GLN A 4 8.21 -13.79 1.37
N GLU A 5 7.06 -14.27 0.88
CA GLU A 5 5.93 -13.39 0.54
C GLU A 5 5.41 -12.63 1.76
N LYS A 6 5.41 -13.26 2.95
CA LYS A 6 5.03 -12.58 4.21
C LYS A 6 5.98 -11.45 4.58
N ALA A 7 7.29 -11.66 4.43
CA ALA A 7 8.30 -10.64 4.69
C ALA A 7 8.16 -9.47 3.70
N ILE A 8 8.01 -9.78 2.40
CA ILE A 8 7.78 -8.77 1.36
C ILE A 8 6.52 -7.95 1.64
N LEU A 9 5.42 -8.62 2.02
CA LEU A 9 4.17 -7.94 2.36
C LEU A 9 4.35 -7.00 3.55
N ALA A 10 4.98 -7.47 4.64
CA ALA A 10 5.20 -6.65 5.83
C ALA A 10 6.06 -5.41 5.53
N ASP A 11 7.13 -5.56 4.74
CA ASP A 11 7.98 -4.46 4.32
C ASP A 11 7.21 -3.46 3.43
N ALA A 12 6.39 -3.97 2.50
CA ALA A 12 5.59 -3.15 1.60
C ALA A 12 4.47 -2.39 2.33
N GLU A 13 3.77 -3.03 3.27
CA GLU A 13 2.76 -2.41 4.13
C GLU A 13 3.40 -1.32 5.01
N GLN A 14 4.52 -1.60 5.67
CA GLN A 14 5.23 -0.62 6.49
C GLN A 14 5.69 0.58 5.65
N PHE A 15 6.24 0.33 4.47
CA PHE A 15 6.65 1.37 3.54
C PHE A 15 5.47 2.22 3.06
N ALA A 16 4.35 1.59 2.70
CA ALA A 16 3.16 2.29 2.24
C ALA A 16 2.50 3.13 3.35
N HIS A 17 2.36 2.58 4.57
CA HIS A 17 1.90 3.36 5.74
C HIS A 17 2.74 4.62 5.93
N LYS A 18 4.07 4.46 5.97
CA LYS A 18 4.98 5.59 6.15
C LYS A 18 4.84 6.60 5.01
N TYR A 19 4.78 6.13 3.76
CA TYR A 19 4.64 7.00 2.60
C TYR A 19 3.36 7.83 2.68
N ILE A 20 2.22 7.21 2.99
CA ILE A 20 0.92 7.88 3.06
C ILE A 20 0.89 8.88 4.22
N LEU A 21 1.36 8.49 5.40
CA LEU A 21 1.41 9.37 6.56
C LEU A 21 2.33 10.58 6.34
N ASP A 22 3.54 10.36 5.83
CA ASP A 22 4.54 11.41 5.64
C ASP A 22 4.12 12.39 4.53
N ASN A 23 3.51 11.91 3.44
CA ASN A 23 3.16 12.75 2.28
C ASN A 23 1.74 13.33 2.34
N TYR A 24 0.79 12.69 3.02
CA TYR A 24 -0.62 13.10 3.01
C TYR A 24 -1.18 13.29 4.43
N GLY A 25 -0.52 12.77 5.47
CA GLY A 25 -1.01 12.86 6.84
C GLY A 25 -2.19 11.98 7.16
N LEU A 26 -2.43 10.95 6.36
CA LEU A 26 -3.48 9.98 6.61
C LEU A 26 -2.91 8.77 7.33
N GLU A 27 -3.58 8.36 8.40
CA GLU A 27 -3.45 7.01 8.94
C GLU A 27 -4.42 6.10 8.18
N VAL A 28 -3.95 4.92 7.78
CA VAL A 28 -4.72 3.95 7.02
C VAL A 28 -4.61 2.58 7.67
N ASP A 29 -5.63 1.76 7.48
CA ASP A 29 -5.65 0.37 7.89
C ASP A 29 -5.75 -0.51 6.65
N PHE A 30 -4.68 -1.27 6.36
CA PHE A 30 -4.66 -2.23 5.26
C PHE A 30 -5.36 -3.53 5.65
N THR A 31 -6.19 -4.04 4.75
CA THR A 31 -7.07 -5.19 4.99
C THR A 31 -6.90 -6.29 3.96
N GLU A 32 -6.45 -5.95 2.75
CA GLU A 32 -6.28 -6.90 1.66
C GLU A 32 -5.01 -6.65 0.87
N HIS A 33 -4.46 -7.69 0.27
CA HIS A 33 -3.29 -7.60 -0.60
C HIS A 33 -3.39 -8.58 -1.77
N LYS A 34 -2.69 -8.25 -2.86
CA LYS A 34 -2.58 -9.11 -4.04
C LYS A 34 -1.20 -8.93 -4.67
N PHE A 35 -0.44 -10.02 -4.72
CA PHE A 35 0.83 -10.04 -5.44
C PHE A 35 0.58 -10.06 -6.94
N THR A 36 1.33 -9.23 -7.66
CA THR A 36 1.43 -9.34 -9.11
C THR A 36 2.21 -10.63 -9.45
N PRO A 37 1.79 -11.41 -10.46
CA PRO A 37 2.58 -12.54 -10.93
C PRO A 37 4.02 -12.12 -11.23
N VAL A 38 4.99 -12.88 -10.71
CA VAL A 38 6.43 -12.53 -10.75
C VAL A 38 7.00 -12.44 -12.16
N ASP A 39 6.35 -13.08 -13.13
CA ASP A 39 6.64 -13.00 -14.56
C ASP A 39 6.21 -11.66 -15.19
N LEU A 40 5.28 -10.95 -14.57
CA LEU A 40 4.79 -9.65 -15.03
C LEU A 40 5.48 -8.51 -14.29
N ASP A 41 5.50 -8.56 -12.95
CA ASP A 41 6.11 -7.52 -12.14
C ASP A 41 6.42 -7.94 -10.70
N LYS A 42 7.44 -7.31 -10.10
CA LYS A 42 7.77 -7.45 -8.68
C LYS A 42 7.03 -6.39 -7.85
N SER A 43 5.71 -6.52 -7.80
CA SER A 43 4.84 -5.61 -7.05
C SER A 43 3.74 -6.32 -6.27
N VAL A 44 3.25 -5.63 -5.24
CA VAL A 44 2.09 -6.03 -4.45
C VAL A 44 1.10 -4.87 -4.38
N GLY A 45 -0.15 -5.13 -4.74
CA GLY A 45 -1.26 -4.21 -4.53
C GLY A 45 -1.82 -4.41 -3.14
N ILE A 46 -1.95 -3.33 -2.37
CA ILE A 46 -2.43 -3.34 -0.98
C ILE A 46 -3.66 -2.43 -0.93
N HIS A 47 -4.76 -2.96 -0.40
CA HIS A 47 -6.02 -2.23 -0.23
C HIS A 47 -6.30 -2.04 1.25
N GLY A 48 -6.96 -0.93 1.54
CA GLY A 48 -7.36 -0.57 2.88
C GLY A 48 -8.34 0.59 2.85
N HIS A 49 -8.32 1.33 3.95
CA HIS A 49 -9.22 2.44 4.21
C HIS A 49 -8.54 3.42 5.15
N VAL A 50 -9.03 4.66 5.19
CA VAL A 50 -8.59 5.63 6.19
C VAL A 50 -9.02 5.13 7.56
N LYS A 51 -8.12 5.22 8.53
CA LYS A 51 -8.35 4.74 9.89
C LYS A 51 -9.55 5.45 10.51
N GLY A 52 -10.57 4.66 10.88
CA GLY A 52 -11.83 5.15 11.45
C GLY A 52 -12.90 5.53 10.42
N ASP A 53 -12.65 5.34 9.12
CA ASP A 53 -13.61 5.55 8.04
C ASP A 53 -13.45 4.50 6.91
N ASP A 54 -14.21 3.40 7.03
CA ASP A 54 -14.23 2.28 6.08
C ASP A 54 -14.78 2.64 4.68
N ASP A 55 -15.52 3.75 4.56
CA ASP A 55 -16.03 4.23 3.27
C ASP A 55 -14.91 4.90 2.46
N GLN A 56 -13.89 5.43 3.14
CA GLN A 56 -12.73 6.07 2.54
C GLN A 56 -11.65 5.07 2.14
N LYS A 57 -11.88 4.40 1.00
CA LYS A 57 -10.97 3.38 0.46
C LYS A 57 -9.62 3.95 0.02
N VAL A 58 -8.58 3.17 0.27
CA VAL A 58 -7.19 3.44 -0.11
C VAL A 58 -6.64 2.25 -0.88
N PHE A 59 -5.92 2.52 -1.96
CA PHE A 59 -5.18 1.51 -2.70
C PHE A 59 -3.77 2.00 -3.01
N VAL A 60 -2.79 1.12 -2.83
CA VAL A 60 -1.39 1.38 -3.14
C VAL A 60 -0.76 0.18 -3.83
N LEU A 61 -0.06 0.44 -4.93
CA LEU A 61 0.77 -0.56 -5.62
C LEU A 61 2.23 -0.30 -5.27
N VAL A 62 2.87 -1.26 -4.63
CA VAL A 62 4.24 -1.15 -4.13
C VAL A 62 5.14 -2.12 -4.90
N LYS A 63 6.14 -1.60 -5.61
CA LYS A 63 7.31 -2.38 -6.05
C LYS A 63 8.12 -2.75 -4.82
N TYR A 64 8.66 -3.97 -4.77
CA TYR A 64 9.45 -4.43 -3.61
C TYR A 64 10.92 -4.73 -3.94
N ASP A 65 11.41 -4.34 -5.13
CA ASP A 65 12.81 -4.52 -5.54
C ASP A 65 13.23 -3.47 -6.59
N PRO A 66 13.60 -2.23 -6.18
CA PRO A 66 13.57 -1.69 -4.82
C PRO A 66 12.17 -1.22 -4.38
N LEU A 67 12.00 -0.94 -3.07
CA LEU A 67 10.75 -0.40 -2.52
C LEU A 67 10.37 0.95 -3.15
N LYS A 68 9.20 1.00 -3.80
CA LYS A 68 8.68 2.22 -4.43
C LYS A 68 7.16 2.17 -4.59
N VAL A 69 6.48 3.28 -4.32
CA VAL A 69 5.07 3.46 -4.70
C VAL A 69 4.99 3.67 -6.22
N GLU A 70 4.33 2.75 -6.91
CA GLU A 70 4.06 2.84 -8.35
C GLU A 70 2.72 3.52 -8.63
N THR A 71 1.69 3.13 -7.88
CA THR A 71 0.35 3.72 -7.98
C THR A 71 -0.19 3.96 -6.57
N LEU A 72 -0.91 5.08 -6.40
CA LEU A 72 -1.60 5.41 -5.17
C LEU A 72 -2.96 6.01 -5.52
N SER A 73 -4.01 5.46 -4.92
CA SER A 73 -5.37 5.97 -4.96
C SER A 73 -5.81 6.28 -3.54
N LEU A 74 -6.17 7.53 -3.29
CA LEU A 74 -6.66 8.02 -2.01
C LEU A 74 -8.09 8.55 -2.19
N PRO A 75 -8.85 8.74 -1.10
CA PRO A 75 -10.16 9.38 -1.14
C PRO A 75 -10.11 10.77 -1.80
N GLU A 76 -11.21 11.16 -2.45
CA GLU A 76 -11.33 12.49 -3.06
C GLU A 76 -11.12 13.61 -2.04
N GLY A 77 -10.46 14.69 -2.45
CA GLY A 77 -10.10 15.80 -1.56
C GLY A 77 -8.84 15.56 -0.73
N THR A 78 -8.18 14.40 -0.86
CA THR A 78 -6.85 14.19 -0.25
C THR A 78 -5.78 14.96 -1.02
N GLU A 79 -5.17 15.94 -0.37
CA GLU A 79 -4.07 16.72 -0.93
C GLU A 79 -2.72 16.30 -0.35
N LYS A 80 -1.69 16.34 -1.19
CA LYS A 80 -0.32 16.11 -0.75
C LYS A 80 0.14 17.31 0.09
N LYS A 81 0.80 17.03 1.22
CA LYS A 81 1.43 18.01 2.10
C LYS A 81 2.61 18.71 1.44
#